data_AF-A0A2V6MCT6-F1
#
_entry.id   AF-A0A2V6MCT6-F1
#
_cell.length_a   1.000
_cell.length_b   1.000
_cell.length_c   1.000
_cell.angle_alpha   90.00
_cell.angle_beta   90.00
_cell.angle_gamma   90.00
#
_symmetry.space_group_name_H-M   'P 1'
#
loop_
_entity.id
_entity.type
_entity.pdbx_description
1 polymer ?
#
loop_
_entity_poly.entity_id
_entity_poly.type
_entity_poly.pdbx_seq_one_letter_code
_entity_poly.pdbx_strand_id
1 'polypeptide(L)'
;MSRSCCADWIATAKHPKFKRPYTECVYQPMVELLAYLRANGFKTFIVSGGGIEFMRPWTEEVYGIPPEQVVGSSGKLKFEMRDGKPVLMRLPEMNFVDDKAGKPVGINSHIGRRPIAAIGNSDGDQEMLEWTRAGDGTRLMMLVHHDDAVREFAYGAESKIGTFSDALMAEAKKNDWTVISMKDDWKTIFAPENK
;
A
#
# COMPACT_ATOMS: atom_id res chain seq x y z
N MET A 1 -3.10 19.84 2.42
CA MET A 1 -1.71 19.74 1.92
C MET A 1 -1.72 19.79 0.41
N SER A 2 -0.94 20.70 -0.18
CA SER A 2 -0.58 20.67 -1.61
C SER A 2 0.42 19.52 -1.86
N ARG A 3 0.58 19.08 -3.12
CA ARG A 3 1.60 18.09 -3.50
C ARG A 3 3.01 18.47 -3.02
N SER A 4 3.36 19.75 -3.09
CA SER A 4 4.65 20.27 -2.62
C SER A 4 4.85 20.04 -1.12
N CYS A 5 3.84 20.30 -0.30
CA CYS A 5 3.94 20.13 1.15
C CYS A 5 4.12 18.66 1.56
N CYS A 6 3.52 17.71 0.84
CA CYS A 6 3.76 16.28 1.07
C CYS A 6 5.20 15.88 0.73
N ALA A 7 5.70 16.35 -0.42
CA ALA A 7 7.08 16.08 -0.88
C ALA A 7 8.13 16.65 0.10
N ASP A 8 7.95 17.89 0.54
CA ASP A 8 8.87 18.54 1.49
C ASP A 8 8.88 17.83 2.85
N TRP A 9 7.69 17.43 3.32
CA TRP A 9 7.56 16.70 4.58
C TRP A 9 8.22 15.32 4.50
N ILE A 10 7.93 14.52 3.47
CA ILE A 10 8.43 13.14 3.39
C ILE A 10 9.96 13.11 3.20
N ALA A 11 10.54 14.13 2.57
CA ALA A 11 11.98 14.25 2.38
C ALA A 11 12.75 14.50 3.69
N THR A 12 12.09 15.06 4.71
CA THR A 12 12.75 15.50 5.96
C THR A 12 12.28 14.72 7.19
N ALA A 13 11.07 14.18 7.16
CA ALA A 13 10.49 13.46 8.27
C ALA A 13 11.19 12.11 8.50
N LYS A 14 11.49 11.83 9.77
CA LYS A 14 12.14 10.59 10.21
C LYS A 14 11.24 9.79 11.13
N HIS A 15 11.29 8.47 10.99
CA HIS A 15 10.58 7.56 11.85
C HIS A 15 11.12 7.65 13.30
N PRO A 16 10.27 7.80 14.33
CA PRO A 16 10.72 8.05 15.70
C PRO A 16 11.49 6.88 16.32
N LYS A 17 11.13 5.62 16.01
CA LYS A 17 11.86 4.41 16.46
C LYS A 17 13.20 4.25 15.72
N PHE A 18 13.14 4.13 14.39
CA PHE A 18 14.31 3.81 13.56
C PHE A 18 15.26 4.98 13.29
N LYS A 19 14.83 6.23 13.50
CA LYS A 19 15.61 7.45 13.24
C LYS A 19 16.08 7.61 11.78
N ARG A 20 15.40 6.95 10.85
CA ARG A 20 15.62 7.01 9.40
C ARG A 20 14.48 7.73 8.68
N PRO A 21 14.69 8.28 7.48
CA PRO A 21 13.59 8.75 6.64
C PRO A 21 12.49 7.70 6.49
N TYR A 22 11.23 8.12 6.43
CA TYR A 22 10.12 7.17 6.25
C TYR A 22 10.24 6.38 4.95
N THR A 23 10.81 6.97 3.90
CA THR A 23 11.08 6.31 2.60
C THR A 23 12.17 5.24 2.68
N GLU A 24 12.97 5.21 3.74
CA GLU A 24 13.92 4.13 4.02
C GLU A 24 13.37 3.06 4.96
N CYS A 25 12.22 3.31 5.58
CA CYS A 25 11.51 2.33 6.43
C CYS A 25 10.60 1.43 5.58
N VAL A 26 11.05 1.05 4.39
CA VAL A 26 10.34 0.18 3.45
C VAL A 26 10.88 -1.24 3.49
N TYR A 27 10.00 -2.22 3.29
CA TYR A 27 10.40 -3.63 3.41
C TYR A 27 11.21 -4.08 2.20
N GLN A 28 12.48 -4.38 2.44
CA GLN A 28 13.43 -4.81 1.41
C GLN A 28 12.90 -6.02 0.60
N PRO A 29 12.34 -7.08 1.21
CA PRO A 29 11.79 -8.20 0.47
C PRO A 29 10.61 -7.82 -0.44
N MET A 30 9.83 -6.80 -0.07
CA MET A 30 8.72 -6.32 -0.89
C MET A 30 9.22 -5.47 -2.07
N VAL A 31 10.28 -4.68 -1.89
CA VAL A 31 10.94 -3.96 -2.99
C VAL A 31 11.53 -4.95 -4.00
N GLU A 32 12.16 -6.02 -3.52
CA GLU A 32 12.67 -7.11 -4.35
C GLU A 32 11.55 -7.84 -5.10
N LEU A 33 10.43 -8.13 -4.43
CA LEU A 33 9.25 -8.72 -5.05
C LEU A 33 8.69 -7.83 -6.16
N LEU A 34 8.57 -6.52 -5.92
CA LEU A 34 8.09 -5.56 -6.91
C LEU A 34 9.01 -5.53 -8.14
N ALA A 35 10.33 -5.52 -7.94
CA ALA A 35 11.30 -5.59 -9.02
C ALA A 35 11.19 -6.90 -9.81
N TYR A 36 11.08 -8.03 -9.11
CA TYR A 36 10.92 -9.35 -9.71
C TYR A 36 9.65 -9.45 -10.56
N LEU A 37 8.51 -8.99 -10.04
CA LEU A 37 7.24 -9.00 -10.77
C LEU A 37 7.31 -8.15 -12.04
N ARG A 38 7.87 -6.93 -11.96
CA ARG A 38 8.04 -6.07 -13.15
C ARG A 38 8.98 -6.68 -14.18
N ALA A 39 10.08 -7.29 -13.75
CA ALA A 39 11.01 -7.99 -14.64
C ALA A 39 10.34 -9.16 -15.40
N ASN A 40 9.26 -9.70 -14.85
CA ASN A 40 8.44 -10.76 -15.46
C ASN A 40 7.17 -10.23 -16.14
N GLY A 41 7.10 -8.93 -16.45
CA GLY A 41 6.02 -8.34 -17.25
C GLY A 41 4.73 -8.01 -16.48
N PHE A 42 4.74 -8.11 -15.15
CA PHE A 42 3.60 -7.69 -14.34
C PHE A 42 3.58 -6.17 -14.19
N LYS A 43 2.37 -5.60 -14.13
CA LYS A 43 2.17 -4.22 -13.70
C LYS A 43 1.87 -4.22 -12.20
N THR A 44 2.61 -3.43 -11.44
CA THR A 44 2.53 -3.39 -9.97
C THR A 44 1.79 -2.13 -9.53
N PHE A 45 0.67 -2.29 -8.83
CA PHE A 45 -0.15 -1.18 -8.33
C PHE A 45 -0.11 -1.08 -6.81
N ILE A 46 -0.28 0.13 -6.28
CA ILE A 46 -0.60 0.38 -4.87
C ILE A 46 -2.12 0.55 -4.75
N VAL A 47 -2.73 -0.10 -3.76
CA VAL A 47 -4.16 0.05 -3.39
C VAL A 47 -4.24 0.24 -1.88
N SER A 48 -4.55 1.46 -1.43
CA SER A 48 -4.32 1.88 -0.05
C SER A 48 -5.37 2.84 0.47
N GLY A 49 -5.83 2.62 1.70
CA GLY A 49 -6.68 3.57 2.42
C GLY A 49 -6.01 4.93 2.64
N GLY A 50 -4.68 5.01 2.50
CA GLY A 50 -3.90 6.25 2.54
C GLY A 50 -4.27 7.23 1.42
N GLY A 51 -4.00 8.51 1.64
CA GLY A 51 -4.29 9.57 0.68
C GLY A 51 -3.47 9.41 -0.60
N ILE A 52 -4.13 9.32 -1.76
CA ILE A 52 -3.47 9.12 -3.06
C ILE A 52 -2.45 10.22 -3.38
N GLU A 53 -2.78 11.47 -3.03
CA GLU A 53 -1.92 12.65 -3.24
C GLU A 53 -0.76 12.75 -2.24
N PHE A 54 -0.78 11.96 -1.16
CA PHE A 54 0.33 11.83 -0.24
C PHE A 54 1.36 10.80 -0.73
N MET A 55 0.91 9.73 -1.37
CA MET A 55 1.78 8.65 -1.86
C MET A 55 2.47 9.00 -3.19
N ARG A 56 1.71 9.49 -4.17
CA ARG A 56 2.19 9.79 -5.53
C ARG A 56 3.51 10.57 -5.64
N PRO A 57 3.83 11.54 -4.75
CA PRO A 57 5.08 12.29 -4.85
C PRO A 57 6.37 11.47 -4.66
N TRP A 58 6.32 10.26 -4.06
CA TRP A 58 7.53 9.52 -3.67
C TRP A 58 7.50 8.02 -4.02
N THR A 59 6.33 7.44 -4.32
CA THR A 59 6.24 5.99 -4.60
C THR A 59 7.00 5.55 -5.85
N GLU A 60 7.16 6.43 -6.84
CA GLU A 60 7.90 6.07 -8.05
C GLU A 60 9.39 5.89 -7.76
N GLU A 61 9.99 6.82 -7.04
CA GLU A 61 11.40 6.75 -6.64
C GLU A 61 11.67 5.56 -5.71
N VAL A 62 10.78 5.30 -4.75
CA VAL A 62 11.01 4.30 -3.69
C VAL A 62 10.60 2.89 -4.11
N TYR A 63 9.47 2.74 -4.82
CA TYR A 63 8.91 1.43 -5.18
C TYR A 63 9.00 1.11 -6.68
N GLY A 64 9.34 2.08 -7.52
CA GLY A 64 9.20 1.95 -8.98
C GLY A 64 7.75 1.91 -9.43
N ILE A 65 6.82 2.49 -8.66
CA ILE A 65 5.38 2.53 -8.95
C ILE A 65 4.98 3.97 -9.31
N PRO A 66 4.72 4.25 -10.60
CA PRO A 66 4.43 5.61 -11.06
C PRO A 66 3.03 6.07 -10.63
N PRO A 67 2.74 7.39 -10.66
CA PRO A 67 1.51 7.95 -10.08
C PRO A 67 0.18 7.39 -10.61
N GLU A 68 0.14 6.95 -11.87
CA GLU A 68 -1.02 6.31 -12.51
C GLU A 68 -1.24 4.86 -12.06
N GLN A 69 -0.27 4.26 -11.36
CA GLN A 69 -0.36 2.94 -10.75
C GLN A 69 -0.61 3.00 -9.23
N VAL A 70 -0.94 4.18 -8.72
CA VAL A 70 -1.34 4.39 -7.32
C VAL A 70 -2.84 4.62 -7.24
N VAL A 71 -3.54 3.76 -6.50
CA VAL A 71 -4.94 3.89 -6.09
C VAL A 71 -4.96 4.18 -4.60
N GLY A 72 -5.79 5.15 -4.20
CA GLY A 72 -5.95 5.45 -2.79
C GLY A 72 -7.09 6.40 -2.49
N SER A 73 -7.32 6.66 -1.22
CA SER A 73 -8.36 7.59 -0.76
C SER A 73 -8.13 8.99 -1.33
N SER A 74 -9.21 9.65 -1.77
CA SER A 74 -9.14 10.94 -2.45
C SER A 74 -10.23 11.91 -1.98
N GLY A 75 -9.90 13.21 -1.99
CA GLY A 75 -10.87 14.29 -1.87
C GLY A 75 -11.33 14.77 -3.25
N LYS A 76 -12.49 15.41 -3.35
CA LYS A 76 -12.96 15.97 -4.62
C LYS A 76 -12.02 17.08 -5.09
N LEU A 77 -11.84 17.13 -6.41
CA LEU A 77 -11.08 18.17 -7.08
C LEU A 77 -12.02 19.04 -7.92
N LYS A 78 -11.70 20.33 -7.99
CA LYS A 78 -12.38 21.28 -8.86
C LYS A 78 -11.35 21.95 -9.76
N PHE A 79 -11.62 21.96 -11.06
CA PHE A 79 -10.85 22.74 -12.01
C PHE A 79 -11.23 24.21 -11.88
N GLU A 80 -10.23 25.09 -11.75
CA GLU A 80 -10.41 26.53 -11.68
C GLU A 80 -9.27 27.26 -12.40
N MET A 81 -9.53 28.49 -12.83
CA MET A 81 -8.50 29.42 -13.31
C MET A 81 -8.10 30.34 -12.15
N ARG A 82 -6.82 30.37 -11.78
CA ARG A 82 -6.28 31.32 -10.80
C ARG A 82 -5.16 32.13 -11.44
N ASP A 83 -5.31 33.44 -11.47
CA ASP A 83 -4.36 34.37 -12.10
C ASP A 83 -4.02 33.97 -13.56
N GLY A 84 -5.04 33.54 -14.31
CA GLY A 84 -4.92 33.08 -15.69
C GLY A 84 -4.29 31.69 -15.87
N LYS A 85 -3.98 30.95 -14.78
CA LYS A 85 -3.40 29.61 -14.83
C LYS A 85 -4.42 28.52 -14.44
N PRO A 86 -4.51 27.41 -15.20
CA PRO A 86 -5.35 26.29 -14.84
C PRO A 86 -4.80 25.56 -13.62
N VAL A 87 -5.63 25.33 -12.62
CA VAL A 87 -5.28 24.59 -11.40
C VAL A 87 -6.37 23.60 -11.01
N LEU A 88 -5.97 22.53 -10.32
CA LEU A 88 -6.89 21.61 -9.65
C LEU A 88 -6.90 21.92 -8.16
N MET A 89 -8.03 22.42 -7.67
CA MET A 89 -8.24 22.76 -6.27
C MET A 89 -8.88 21.59 -5.52
N ARG A 90 -8.30 21.23 -4.36
CA ARG A 90 -8.91 20.26 -3.46
C ARG A 90 -10.07 20.89 -2.70
N LEU A 91 -11.23 20.27 -2.76
CA LEU A 91 -12.42 20.64 -2.00
C LEU A 91 -12.39 19.99 -0.60
N PRO A 92 -13.06 20.58 0.41
CA PRO A 92 -13.24 19.98 1.73
C PRO A 92 -14.33 18.88 1.70
N GLU A 93 -14.29 18.02 0.69
CA GLU A 93 -15.26 16.95 0.46
C GLU A 93 -14.53 15.67 0.04
N MET A 94 -14.98 14.54 0.57
CA MET A 94 -14.44 13.23 0.20
C MET A 94 -14.96 12.82 -1.18
N ASN A 95 -14.06 12.29 -2.00
CA ASN A 95 -14.41 11.69 -3.29
C ASN A 95 -14.52 10.17 -3.16
N PHE A 96 -13.52 9.55 -2.54
CA PHE A 96 -13.44 8.09 -2.43
C PHE A 96 -12.61 7.66 -1.22
N VAL A 97 -13.01 6.56 -0.57
CA VAL A 97 -12.26 5.90 0.51
C VAL A 97 -11.86 4.52 0.00
N ASP A 98 -10.55 4.31 -0.15
CA ASP A 98 -9.96 3.09 -0.73
C ASP A 98 -9.54 2.09 0.35
N ASP A 99 -10.50 1.70 1.21
CA ASP A 99 -10.25 0.79 2.34
C ASP A 99 -11.36 -0.26 2.45
N LYS A 100 -11.03 -1.47 2.92
CA LYS A 100 -11.96 -2.62 3.02
C LYS A 100 -12.64 -2.92 1.67
N ALA A 101 -13.96 -3.08 1.67
CA ALA A 101 -14.81 -3.16 0.47
C ALA A 101 -14.63 -2.00 -0.53
N GLY A 102 -14.04 -0.86 -0.11
CA GLY A 102 -13.60 0.20 -1.03
C GLY A 102 -12.50 -0.27 -1.98
N LYS A 103 -11.56 -1.10 -1.55
CA LYS A 103 -10.41 -1.52 -2.37
C LYS A 103 -10.81 -2.23 -3.68
N PRO A 104 -11.73 -3.22 -3.70
CA PRO A 104 -12.24 -3.78 -4.95
C PRO A 104 -12.86 -2.74 -5.89
N VAL A 105 -13.58 -1.76 -5.33
CA VAL A 105 -14.18 -0.65 -6.10
C VAL A 105 -13.09 0.26 -6.68
N GLY A 106 -12.07 0.58 -5.88
CA GLY A 106 -10.90 1.36 -6.30
C GLY A 106 -10.16 0.71 -7.45
N ILE A 107 -9.86 -0.59 -7.30
CA ILE A 107 -9.28 -1.43 -8.36
C ILE A 107 -10.12 -1.37 -9.64
N ASN A 108 -11.42 -1.63 -9.55
CA ASN A 108 -12.27 -1.68 -10.75
C ASN A 108 -12.40 -0.30 -11.42
N SER A 109 -12.54 0.77 -10.63
CA SER A 109 -12.72 2.13 -11.16
C SER A 109 -11.44 2.74 -11.74
N HIS A 110 -10.27 2.43 -11.18
CA HIS A 110 -8.99 3.03 -11.62
C HIS A 110 -8.24 2.15 -12.62
N ILE A 111 -8.28 0.82 -12.43
CA ILE A 111 -7.49 -0.14 -13.21
C ILE A 111 -8.37 -0.83 -14.27
N GLY A 112 -9.67 -1.04 -13.97
CA GLY A 112 -10.61 -1.71 -14.88
C GLY A 112 -10.31 -3.19 -15.10
N ARG A 113 -9.46 -3.80 -14.26
CA ARG A 113 -9.04 -5.20 -14.37
C ARG A 113 -8.94 -5.82 -12.99
N ARG A 114 -9.41 -7.06 -12.87
CA ARG A 114 -9.22 -7.87 -11.66
C ARG A 114 -7.74 -8.30 -11.58
N PRO A 115 -7.06 -8.13 -10.43
CA PRO A 115 -5.68 -8.56 -10.28
C PRO A 115 -5.55 -10.07 -10.37
N ILE A 116 -4.32 -10.53 -10.64
CA ILE A 116 -3.96 -11.96 -10.56
C ILE A 116 -3.21 -12.31 -9.26
N ALA A 117 -2.65 -11.29 -8.61
CA ALA A 117 -2.03 -11.39 -7.30
C ALA A 117 -2.39 -10.16 -6.46
N ALA A 118 -2.58 -10.35 -5.16
CA ALA A 118 -2.78 -9.26 -4.19
C ALA A 118 -2.04 -9.59 -2.89
N ILE A 119 -1.40 -8.58 -2.31
CA ILE A 119 -0.68 -8.67 -1.04
C ILE A 119 -1.23 -7.59 -0.11
N GLY A 120 -1.66 -7.98 1.09
CA GLY A 120 -2.14 -7.09 2.15
C GLY A 120 -1.41 -7.34 3.47
N ASN A 121 -1.85 -6.71 4.54
CA ASN A 121 -1.31 -6.94 5.89
C ASN A 121 -2.35 -6.78 7.02
N SER A 122 -3.62 -6.56 6.69
CA SER A 122 -4.65 -6.22 7.67
C SER A 122 -6.04 -6.67 7.26
N ASP A 123 -6.99 -6.58 8.19
CA ASP A 123 -8.42 -6.81 7.94
C ASP A 123 -8.95 -5.89 6.81
N GLY A 124 -8.35 -4.71 6.63
CA GLY A 124 -8.69 -3.76 5.56
C GLY A 124 -8.35 -4.25 4.15
N ASP A 125 -7.60 -5.34 4.02
CA ASP A 125 -7.21 -5.95 2.75
C ASP A 125 -8.04 -7.17 2.39
N GLN A 126 -8.91 -7.65 3.29
CA GLN A 126 -9.63 -8.91 3.12
C GLN A 126 -10.43 -8.93 1.82
N GLU A 127 -11.28 -7.93 1.57
CA GLU A 127 -12.13 -7.91 0.37
C GLU A 127 -11.31 -7.74 -0.93
N MET A 128 -10.14 -7.11 -0.86
CA MET A 128 -9.21 -7.04 -2.00
C MET A 128 -8.65 -8.42 -2.35
N LEU A 129 -8.27 -9.22 -1.35
CA LEU A 129 -7.77 -10.57 -1.52
C LEU A 129 -8.88 -11.50 -2.03
N GLU A 130 -10.07 -11.42 -1.46
CA GLU A 130 -11.26 -12.16 -1.90
C GLU A 130 -11.64 -11.83 -3.35
N TRP A 131 -11.67 -10.54 -3.70
CA TRP A 131 -11.96 -10.09 -5.06
C TRP A 131 -10.95 -10.62 -6.08
N THR A 132 -9.66 -10.58 -5.73
CA THR A 132 -8.57 -11.12 -6.56
C THR A 132 -8.73 -12.63 -6.74
N ARG A 133 -8.98 -13.36 -5.65
CA ARG A 133 -9.17 -14.81 -5.64
C ARG A 133 -10.35 -15.27 -6.49
N ALA A 134 -11.42 -14.49 -6.56
CA ALA A 134 -12.64 -14.84 -7.27
C ALA A 134 -12.46 -14.90 -8.81
N GLY A 135 -11.31 -14.49 -9.37
CA GLY A 135 -11.01 -14.59 -10.80
C GLY A 135 -10.62 -15.99 -11.26
N ASP A 136 -10.78 -16.25 -12.56
CA ASP A 136 -10.49 -17.57 -13.16
C ASP A 136 -9.01 -17.87 -13.33
N GLY A 137 -8.60 -19.12 -13.09
CA GLY A 137 -7.21 -19.57 -13.21
C GLY A 137 -6.38 -19.29 -11.95
N THR A 138 -5.06 -19.48 -12.04
CA THR A 138 -4.16 -19.36 -10.89
C THR A 138 -4.16 -17.94 -10.32
N ARG A 139 -4.32 -17.83 -9.01
CA ARG A 139 -4.33 -16.57 -8.25
C ARG A 139 -3.44 -16.68 -7.02
N LEU A 140 -2.85 -15.56 -6.63
CA LEU A 140 -1.96 -15.47 -5.48
C LEU A 140 -2.49 -14.43 -4.48
N MET A 141 -2.74 -14.87 -3.26
CA MET A 141 -3.19 -14.02 -2.16
C MET A 141 -2.16 -14.15 -1.05
N MET A 142 -1.66 -13.01 -0.60
CA MET A 142 -0.63 -12.98 0.44
C MET A 142 -0.98 -11.96 1.52
N LEU A 143 -0.58 -12.27 2.75
CA LEU A 143 -0.70 -11.40 3.91
C LEU A 143 0.66 -11.30 4.59
N VAL A 144 1.13 -10.09 4.87
CA VAL A 144 2.30 -9.86 5.71
C VAL A 144 1.86 -9.85 7.18
N HIS A 145 2.40 -10.78 7.97
CA HIS A 145 2.16 -10.87 9.39
C HIS A 145 3.32 -10.23 10.17
N HIS A 146 2.99 -9.15 10.89
CA HIS A 146 3.94 -8.41 11.71
C HIS A 146 4.15 -9.11 13.05
N ASP A 147 5.10 -10.04 13.09
CA ASP A 147 5.43 -10.87 14.27
C ASP A 147 6.87 -10.68 14.78
N ASP A 148 7.57 -9.64 14.31
CA ASP A 148 8.95 -9.36 14.65
C ASP A 148 9.12 -8.07 15.46
N ALA A 149 8.93 -8.16 16.77
CA ALA A 149 9.11 -7.02 17.69
C ALA A 149 10.56 -6.51 17.80
N VAL A 150 11.55 -7.32 17.37
CA VAL A 150 12.97 -7.01 17.52
C VAL A 150 13.45 -6.15 16.36
N ARG A 151 13.19 -6.60 15.13
CA ARG A 151 13.65 -5.90 13.91
C ARG A 151 12.61 -4.89 13.41
N GLU A 152 11.34 -5.09 13.73
CA GLU A 152 10.22 -4.24 13.33
C GLU A 152 9.23 -4.06 14.51
N PHE A 153 7.94 -4.20 14.31
CA PHE A 153 6.92 -4.28 15.33
C PHE A 153 6.27 -5.67 15.29
N ALA A 154 5.72 -6.09 16.43
CA ALA A 154 4.79 -7.19 16.50
C ALA A 154 3.42 -6.64 16.92
N TYR A 155 2.39 -6.87 16.11
CA TYR A 155 1.03 -6.42 16.40
C TYR A 155 0.01 -7.32 15.72
N GLY A 156 -1.17 -7.46 16.35
CA GLY A 156 -2.24 -8.32 15.86
C GLY A 156 -3.63 -7.73 16.04
N ALA A 157 -4.53 -8.50 16.63
CA ALA A 157 -5.96 -8.23 16.73
C ALA A 157 -6.27 -6.97 17.57
N GLU A 158 -5.41 -6.62 18.52
CA GLU A 158 -5.51 -5.46 19.40
C GLU A 158 -5.02 -4.15 18.77
N SER A 159 -4.33 -4.22 17.63
CA SER A 159 -3.80 -3.03 16.98
C SER A 159 -4.91 -2.15 16.46
N LYS A 160 -4.79 -0.83 16.64
CA LYS A 160 -5.70 0.16 16.03
C LYS A 160 -5.32 0.53 14.60
N ILE A 161 -4.10 0.19 14.17
CA ILE A 161 -3.55 0.48 12.86
C ILE A 161 -3.07 -0.84 12.27
N GLY A 162 -3.58 -1.20 11.09
CA GLY A 162 -3.21 -2.46 10.46
C GLY A 162 -3.63 -3.68 11.27
N THR A 163 -4.81 -3.63 11.91
CA THR A 163 -5.37 -4.76 12.68
C THR A 163 -5.29 -6.05 11.87
N PHE A 164 -4.69 -7.07 12.45
CA PHE A 164 -4.63 -8.42 11.90
C PHE A 164 -5.40 -9.33 12.85
N SER A 165 -6.68 -9.56 12.57
CA SER A 165 -7.54 -10.32 13.46
C SER A 165 -7.29 -11.83 13.38
N ASP A 166 -7.66 -12.56 14.44
CA ASP A 166 -7.73 -14.02 14.41
C ASP A 166 -8.70 -14.52 13.33
N ALA A 167 -9.74 -13.74 13.03
CA ALA A 167 -10.68 -14.02 11.95
C ALA A 167 -10.00 -13.96 10.57
N LEU A 168 -9.17 -12.93 10.31
CA LEU A 168 -8.39 -12.85 9.08
C LEU A 168 -7.37 -13.99 8.97
N MET A 169 -6.70 -14.34 10.07
CA MET A 169 -5.80 -15.51 10.11
C MET A 169 -6.55 -16.81 9.77
N ALA A 170 -7.77 -16.98 10.29
CA ALA A 170 -8.61 -18.13 10.00
C ALA A 170 -9.08 -18.13 8.54
N GLU A 171 -9.48 -16.98 7.98
CA GLU A 171 -9.89 -16.86 6.58
C GLU A 171 -8.73 -17.16 5.62
N ALA A 172 -7.52 -16.69 5.95
CA ALA A 172 -6.31 -16.99 5.21
C ALA A 172 -6.03 -18.49 5.15
N LYS A 173 -6.11 -19.19 6.30
CA LYS A 173 -5.95 -20.65 6.37
C LYS A 173 -7.03 -21.40 5.59
N LYS A 174 -8.28 -20.94 5.69
CA LYS A 174 -9.43 -21.58 5.04
C LYS A 174 -9.38 -21.47 3.51
N ASN A 175 -8.83 -20.38 2.98
CA ASN A 175 -8.78 -20.10 1.55
C ASN A 175 -7.38 -20.21 0.93
N ASP A 176 -6.45 -20.86 1.64
CA ASP A 176 -5.06 -21.08 1.22
C ASP A 176 -4.32 -19.78 0.82
N TRP A 177 -4.57 -18.68 1.54
CA TRP A 177 -3.78 -17.46 1.40
C TRP A 177 -2.43 -17.65 2.09
N THR A 178 -1.37 -17.21 1.44
CA THR A 178 -0.02 -17.30 2.01
C THR A 178 0.16 -16.21 3.08
N VAL A 179 0.42 -16.62 4.33
CA VAL A 179 0.76 -15.69 5.41
C VAL A 179 2.28 -15.69 5.57
N ILE A 180 2.89 -14.53 5.33
CA ILE A 180 4.34 -14.30 5.43
C ILE A 180 4.67 -13.88 6.86
N SER A 181 5.48 -14.65 7.57
CA SER A 181 6.05 -14.25 8.85
C SER A 181 7.22 -13.30 8.61
N MET A 182 7.13 -12.05 9.08
CA MET A 182 8.28 -11.13 9.01
C MET A 182 9.48 -11.67 9.78
N LYS A 183 9.24 -12.32 10.91
CA LYS A 183 10.28 -12.89 11.76
C LYS A 183 11.01 -14.05 11.09
N ASP A 184 10.26 -15.01 10.58
CA ASP A 184 10.83 -16.30 10.18
C ASP A 184 11.16 -16.36 8.66
N ASP A 185 10.43 -15.63 7.82
CA ASP A 185 10.60 -15.71 6.36
C ASP A 185 11.52 -14.63 5.80
N TRP A 186 11.63 -13.47 6.47
CA TRP A 186 12.45 -12.36 5.98
C TRP A 186 13.83 -12.35 6.63
N LYS A 187 14.87 -12.46 5.79
CA LYS A 187 16.28 -12.34 6.21
C LYS A 187 16.61 -10.93 6.71
N THR A 188 15.99 -9.92 6.13
CA THR A 188 16.19 -8.51 6.47
C THR A 188 14.87 -7.76 6.31
N ILE A 189 14.59 -6.81 7.20
CA ILE A 189 13.38 -5.99 7.14
C ILE A 189 13.59 -4.77 6.24
N PHE A 190 14.55 -3.91 6.59
CA PHE A 190 14.84 -2.68 5.85
C PHE A 190 16.18 -2.80 5.11
N ALA A 191 16.32 -2.10 3.99
CA ALA A 191 17.62 -1.98 3.32
C ALA A 191 18.69 -1.46 4.30
N PRO A 192 19.96 -1.91 4.18
CA PRO A 192 21.07 -1.29 4.90
C PRO A 192 21.08 0.22 4.69
N GLU A 193 21.44 0.98 5.71
CA GLU A 193 21.67 2.42 5.51
C GLU A 193 22.83 2.61 4.54
N ASN A 194 22.61 3.39 3.48
CA ASN A 194 23.70 3.87 2.64
C ASN A 194 24.55 4.79 3.51
N LYS A 195 25.74 4.32 3.92
CA LYS A 195 26.74 5.13 4.61
C LYS A 195 27.45 6.08 3.66
#